data_AF-A0A821PRP2-F1
#
_entry.id   AF-A0A821PRP2-F1
#
_cell.length_a   1.000
_cell.length_b   1.000
_cell.length_c   1.000
_cell.angle_alpha   90.00
_cell.angle_beta   90.00
_cell.angle_gamma   90.00
#
_symmetry.space_group_name_H-M   'P 1'
#
loop_
_entity.id
_entity.type
_entity.pdbx_description
1 polymer ?
#
loop_
_entity_poly.entity_id
_entity_poly.type
_entity_poly.pdbx_seq_one_letter_code
_entity_poly.pdbx_strand_id
1 'polypeptide(L)'
;MYSWCPESHQQLLENHFVDELIVRLERHLKDFESNWQNELVLIILTVVAIRIFTICNSTRKQRTTDLVLKCRNTGERWIQLILKSIHNPSSSDSNKTDALRDKIGIIGIACL
;
A
#
# COMPACT_ATOMS: atom_id res chain seq x y z
N MET A 1 -6.21 22.59 11.70
CA MET A 1 -5.51 21.81 12.75
C MET A 1 -6.43 20.63 13.08
N TYR A 2 -6.21 19.47 12.45
CA TYR A 2 -7.09 18.32 12.64
C TYR A 2 -6.83 17.71 14.02
N SER A 3 -7.86 17.69 14.86
CA SER A 3 -7.82 17.03 16.16
C SER A 3 -7.61 15.53 15.92
N TRP A 4 -6.48 15.01 16.37
CA TRP A 4 -6.22 13.57 16.37
C TRP A 4 -7.18 12.92 17.35
N CYS A 5 -8.00 11.96 16.91
CA CYS A 5 -8.90 11.20 17.78
C CYS A 5 -8.07 10.20 18.60
N PRO A 6 -7.88 10.40 19.92
CA PRO A 6 -7.08 9.51 20.75
C PRO A 6 -7.73 8.13 20.86
N GLU A 7 -9.07 8.07 20.84
CA GLU A 7 -9.82 6.82 21.00
C GLU A 7 -9.56 5.84 19.84
N SER A 8 -9.42 6.34 18.60
CA SER A 8 -9.15 5.49 17.43
C SER A 8 -7.74 4.89 17.45
N HIS A 9 -6.78 5.59 18.07
CA HIS A 9 -5.41 5.08 18.24
C HIS A 9 -5.33 4.07 19.38
N GLN A 10 -6.18 4.21 20.40
CA GLN A 10 -6.25 3.28 21.52
C GLN A 10 -6.70 1.88 21.08
N GLN A 11 -7.56 1.77 20.07
CA GLN A 11 -7.95 0.47 19.48
C GLN A 11 -6.76 -0.28 18.85
N LEU A 12 -5.74 0.44 18.36
CA LEU A 12 -4.52 -0.17 17.82
C LEU A 12 -3.61 -0.77 18.90
N LEU A 13 -3.96 -0.60 20.18
CA LEU A 13 -3.34 -1.31 21.30
C LEU A 13 -4.03 -2.65 21.60
N GLU A 14 -5.22 -2.87 21.04
CA GLU A 14 -5.99 -4.10 21.25
C GLU A 14 -5.60 -5.18 20.22
N ASN A 15 -4.99 -6.27 20.69
CA ASN A 15 -4.46 -7.32 19.81
C ASN A 15 -5.53 -7.92 18.88
N HIS A 16 -6.76 -8.12 19.37
CA HIS A 16 -7.84 -8.71 18.57
C HIS A 16 -8.22 -7.83 17.38
N PHE A 17 -8.32 -6.51 17.61
CA PHE A 17 -8.65 -5.53 16.59
C PHE A 17 -7.53 -5.45 15.54
N VAL A 18 -6.28 -5.39 16.00
CA VAL A 18 -5.11 -5.38 15.10
C VAL A 18 -5.04 -6.64 14.25
N ASP A 19 -5.30 -7.82 14.83
CA ASP A 19 -5.30 -9.08 14.10
C ASP A 19 -6.39 -9.10 13.02
N GLU A 20 -7.60 -8.64 13.33
CA GLU A 20 -8.69 -8.55 12.36
C GLU A 20 -8.42 -7.52 11.26
N LEU A 21 -7.89 -6.36 11.64
CA LEU A 21 -7.52 -5.29 10.72
C LEU A 21 -6.45 -5.77 9.74
N ILE A 22 -5.40 -6.46 10.21
CA ILE A 22 -4.37 -7.04 9.34
C ILE A 22 -5.01 -8.01 8.34
N VAL A 23 -5.88 -8.93 8.79
CA VAL A 23 -6.55 -9.91 7.90
C VAL A 23 -7.39 -9.21 6.83
N ARG A 24 -8.10 -8.14 7.19
CA ARG A 24 -8.89 -7.35 6.23
C ARG A 24 -7.99 -6.62 5.22
N LEU A 25 -6.90 -6.01 5.68
CA LEU A 25 -5.94 -5.34 4.81
C LEU A 25 -5.24 -6.31 3.85
N GLU A 26 -4.88 -7.51 4.31
CA GLU A 26 -4.32 -8.56 3.45
C GLU A 26 -5.30 -9.01 2.37
N ARG A 27 -6.59 -9.15 2.72
CA ARG A 27 -7.64 -9.49 1.74
C ARG A 27 -7.77 -8.39 0.69
N HIS A 28 -7.86 -7.14 1.11
CA HIS A 28 -7.90 -6.01 0.18
C HIS A 28 -6.66 -5.96 -0.71
N LEU A 29 -5.46 -6.11 -0.15
CA LEU A 29 -4.23 -6.12 -0.94
C LEU A 29 -4.27 -7.20 -2.02
N LYS A 30 -4.76 -8.40 -1.68
CA LYS A 30 -4.93 -9.50 -2.64
C LYS A 30 -5.96 -9.19 -3.73
N ASP A 31 -7.10 -8.60 -3.37
CA ASP A 31 -8.16 -8.25 -4.32
C ASP A 31 -7.69 -7.20 -5.34
N PHE A 32 -6.76 -6.33 -4.93
CA PHE A 32 -6.22 -5.28 -5.79
C PHE A 32 -4.88 -5.61 -6.44
N GLU A 33 -4.22 -6.73 -6.10
CA GLU A 33 -2.85 -7.05 -6.53
C GLU A 33 -2.64 -7.00 -8.06
N SER A 34 -3.69 -7.25 -8.85
CA SER A 34 -3.66 -7.17 -10.32
C SER A 34 -4.13 -5.83 -10.91
N ASN A 35 -4.74 -4.96 -10.10
CA ASN A 35 -5.36 -3.70 -10.53
C ASN A 35 -4.46 -2.49 -10.24
N TRP A 36 -3.34 -2.42 -10.95
CA TRP A 36 -2.38 -1.32 -10.82
C TRP A 36 -2.89 0.05 -11.28
N GLN A 37 -4.08 0.11 -11.89
CA GLN A 37 -4.68 1.36 -12.36
C GLN A 37 -5.20 2.24 -11.22
N ASN A 38 -5.37 1.67 -10.02
CA ASN A 38 -5.84 2.36 -8.83
C ASN A 38 -4.75 2.41 -7.74
N GLU A 39 -3.75 3.26 -7.95
CA GLU A 39 -2.64 3.52 -7.03
C GLU A 39 -3.09 3.99 -5.65
N LEU A 40 -4.21 4.72 -5.57
CA LEU A 40 -4.73 5.25 -4.30
C LEU A 40 -5.02 4.14 -3.30
N VAL A 41 -5.50 2.98 -3.76
CA VAL A 41 -5.78 1.85 -2.88
C VAL A 41 -4.50 1.32 -2.25
N LEU A 42 -3.44 1.13 -3.04
CA LEU A 42 -2.15 0.67 -2.52
C LEU A 42 -1.56 1.68 -1.54
N ILE A 43 -1.64 2.99 -1.84
CA ILE A 43 -1.18 4.05 -0.94
C ILE A 43 -1.92 3.99 0.40
N ILE A 44 -3.25 3.88 0.38
CA ILE A 44 -4.07 3.81 1.59
C ILE A 44 -3.70 2.58 2.41
N LEU A 45 -3.58 1.41 1.77
CA LEU A 45 -3.20 0.16 2.44
C LEU A 45 -1.81 0.28 3.09
N THR A 46 -0.83 0.84 2.38
CA THR A 46 0.52 1.02 2.90
C THR A 46 0.57 2.01 4.06
N VAL A 47 -0.15 3.14 3.96
CA VAL A 47 -0.23 4.12 5.06
C VAL A 47 -0.86 3.51 6.30
N VAL A 48 -1.94 2.75 6.16
CA VAL A 48 -2.57 2.05 7.30
C VAL A 48 -1.62 1.00 7.88
N ALA A 49 -0.94 0.20 7.05
CA ALA A 49 0.03 -0.79 7.50
C ALA A 49 1.19 -0.16 8.29
N ILE A 50 1.75 0.96 7.81
CA ILE A 50 2.81 1.71 8.52
C ILE A 50 2.29 2.29 9.84
N ARG A 51 1.05 2.77 9.88
CA ARG A 51 0.45 3.28 11.12
C ARG A 51 0.31 2.18 12.17
N ILE A 52 -0.20 1.02 11.78
CA ILE A 52 -0.24 -0.16 12.66
C ILE A 52 1.18 -0.50 13.10
N PHE A 53 2.16 -0.49 12.19
CA PHE A 53 3.55 -0.84 12.52
C PHE A 53 4.15 0.10 13.57
N THR A 54 3.82 1.38 13.49
CA THR A 54 4.36 2.42 14.38
C THR A 54 3.71 2.40 15.75
N ILE A 55 2.43 2.04 15.84
CA ILE A 55 1.61 2.19 17.06
C ILE A 55 1.37 0.86 17.78
N CYS A 56 1.32 -0.27 17.06
CA CYS A 56 0.90 -1.54 17.65
C CYS A 56 1.90 -2.08 18.68
N ASN A 57 1.38 -2.90 19.59
CA ASN A 57 2.17 -3.58 20.61
C ASN A 57 3.15 -4.60 19.99
N SER A 58 4.26 -4.86 20.69
CA SER A 58 5.39 -5.65 20.19
C SER A 58 5.03 -7.09 19.78
N THR A 59 3.98 -7.66 20.38
CA THR A 59 3.52 -9.04 20.14
C THR A 59 2.98 -9.30 18.73
N ARG A 60 2.67 -8.25 17.95
CA ARG A 60 2.20 -8.34 16.55
C ARG A 60 3.13 -7.69 15.55
N LYS A 61 4.27 -7.17 16.01
CA LYS A 61 5.26 -6.47 15.19
C LYS A 61 5.66 -7.29 13.96
N GLN A 62 5.85 -8.61 14.08
CA GLN A 62 6.20 -9.45 12.94
C GLN A 62 5.09 -9.48 11.87
N ARG A 63 3.84 -9.76 12.25
CA ARG A 63 2.72 -9.77 11.28
C ARG A 63 2.56 -8.42 10.59
N THR A 64 2.73 -7.34 11.33
CA THR A 64 2.64 -5.99 10.75
C THR A 64 3.82 -5.69 9.82
N THR A 65 5.04 -6.12 10.17
CA THR A 65 6.20 -6.07 9.26
C THR A 65 5.91 -6.85 7.97
N ASP A 66 5.37 -8.06 8.08
CA ASP A 66 5.04 -8.89 6.93
C ASP A 66 4.01 -8.20 6.02
N LEU A 67 3.00 -7.54 6.61
CA LEU A 67 2.02 -6.75 5.86
C LEU A 67 2.66 -5.57 5.11
N VAL A 68 3.55 -4.81 5.77
CA VAL A 68 4.29 -3.71 5.13
C VAL A 68 5.15 -4.24 3.97
N LEU A 69 5.84 -5.36 4.16
CA LEU A 69 6.63 -6.01 3.11
C LEU A 69 5.76 -6.48 1.94
N LYS A 70 4.56 -7.02 2.20
CA LYS A 70 3.60 -7.38 1.13
C LYS A 70 3.16 -6.16 0.32
N CYS A 71 2.87 -5.04 0.98
CA CYS A 71 2.53 -3.79 0.30
C CYS A 71 3.68 -3.32 -0.60
N ARG A 72 4.92 -3.33 -0.07
CA ARG A 72 6.13 -3.04 -0.83
C ARG A 72 6.30 -3.93 -2.06
N ASN A 73 6.24 -5.24 -1.89
CA ASN A 73 6.39 -6.20 -2.99
C ASN A 73 5.30 -6.01 -4.07
N THR A 74 4.09 -5.66 -3.65
CA THR A 74 2.99 -5.34 -4.57
C THR A 74 3.30 -4.07 -5.38
N GLY A 75 3.80 -3.02 -4.72
CA GLY A 75 4.25 -1.80 -5.36
C GLY A 75 5.38 -2.05 -6.38
N GLU A 76 6.39 -2.83 -6.00
CA GLU A 76 7.48 -3.23 -6.91
C GLU A 76 6.94 -3.98 -8.14
N ARG A 77 6.01 -4.93 -7.94
CA ARG A 77 5.36 -5.66 -9.02
C ARG A 77 4.57 -4.73 -9.95
N TRP A 78 3.84 -3.77 -9.40
CA TRP A 78 3.09 -2.78 -10.20
C TRP A 78 4.02 -1.89 -11.01
N ILE A 79 5.12 -1.41 -10.43
CA ILE A 79 6.15 -0.65 -11.15
C ILE A 79 6.67 -1.47 -12.34
N GLN A 80 6.95 -2.76 -12.16
CA GLN A 80 7.38 -3.64 -13.25
C GLN A 80 6.32 -3.80 -14.35
N LEU A 81 5.03 -3.89 -14.00
CA LEU A 81 3.93 -3.95 -14.98
C LEU A 81 3.77 -2.63 -15.75
N ILE A 82 3.90 -1.50 -15.07
CA ILE A 82 3.85 -0.18 -15.68
C ILE A 82 5.04 0.03 -16.61
N LEU A 83 6.25 -0.32 -16.18
CA LEU A 83 7.46 -0.27 -17.02
C LEU A 83 7.31 -1.11 -18.28
N LYS A 84 6.79 -2.34 -18.17
CA LYS A 84 6.49 -3.18 -19.34
C LYS A 84 5.49 -2.52 -20.28
N SER A 85 4.48 -1.84 -19.73
CA SER A 85 3.47 -1.11 -20.52
C SER A 85 4.06 0.09 -21.26
N ILE A 86 5.01 0.81 -20.65
CA ILE A 86 5.75 1.91 -21.28
C ILE A 86 6.62 1.41 -22.44
N HIS A 87 7.31 0.28 -22.26
CA HIS A 87 8.23 -0.27 -23.27
C HIS A 87 7.52 -1.03 -24.40
N ASN A 88 6.20 -1.21 -24.35
CA ASN A 88 5.45 -1.90 -25.39
C ASN A 88 5.04 -0.89 -26.50
N PRO A 89 5.61 -1.01 -27.72
CA PRO A 89 5.55 0.04 -28.75
C PRO A 89 4.19 0.18 -29.45
N SER A 90 3.16 -0.55 -29.02
CA SER A 90 1.91 -0.68 -29.78
C SER A 90 0.86 0.41 -29.53
N SER A 91 1.04 1.38 -28.61
CA SER A 91 -0.02 2.40 -28.37
C SER A 91 0.32 3.66 -27.55
N SER A 92 1.56 3.96 -27.19
CA SER A 92 1.83 5.04 -26.22
C SER A 92 2.00 6.42 -26.86
N ASP A 93 0.93 7.23 -26.78
CA ASP A 93 1.06 8.70 -26.78
C ASP A 93 2.08 9.13 -25.73
N SER A 94 2.91 10.14 -26.02
CA SER A 94 3.89 10.69 -25.05
C SER A 94 3.22 11.05 -23.71
N ASN A 95 2.04 11.65 -23.77
CA ASN A 95 1.26 12.05 -22.59
C ASN A 95 0.84 10.85 -21.71
N LYS A 96 0.56 9.69 -22.31
CA LYS A 96 0.25 8.47 -21.55
C LYS A 96 1.50 7.91 -20.88
N THR A 97 2.65 8.03 -21.54
CA THR A 97 3.93 7.60 -20.97
C THR A 97 4.32 8.42 -19.75
N ASP A 98 4.14 9.75 -19.81
CA ASP A 98 4.45 10.63 -18.68
C ASP A 98 3.50 10.38 -17.49
N ALA A 99 2.20 10.19 -17.73
CA ALA A 99 1.26 9.81 -16.68
C ALA A 99 1.62 8.46 -16.00
N LEU A 100 2.13 7.49 -16.77
CA LEU A 100 2.61 6.22 -16.22
C LEU A 100 3.90 6.38 -15.39
N ARG A 101 4.80 7.29 -15.78
CA ARG A 101 5.99 7.64 -15.00
C ARG A 101 5.62 8.32 -13.68
N ASP A 102 4.64 9.21 -13.69
CA ASP A 102 4.13 9.85 -12.47
C ASP A 102 3.55 8.80 -11.51
N LYS A 103 2.78 7.83 -12.03
CA LYS A 103 2.29 6.70 -11.23
C LYS A 103 3.42 5.87 -10.61
N ILE A 104 4.51 5.61 -11.34
CA ILE A 104 5.70 4.94 -10.78
C ILE A 104 6.26 5.76 -9.61
N GLY A 105 6.37 7.09 -9.76
CA GLY A 105 6.83 7.97 -8.69
C GLY A 105 5.95 7.91 -7.46
N ILE A 106 4.63 7.98 -7.64
CA ILE A 106 3.64 7.91 -6.55
C ILE A 106 3.71 6.56 -5.81
N ILE A 107 3.74 5.44 -6.55
CA ILE A 107 3.84 4.10 -5.96
C ILE A 107 5.17 3.96 -5.22
N GLY A 108 6.27 4.46 -5.80
CA GLY A 108 7.59 4.46 -5.19
C GLY A 108 7.61 5.19 -3.85
N ILE A 109 7.10 6.42 -3.79
CA ILE A 109 7.05 7.21 -2.55
C ILE A 109 6.23 6.51 -1.46
N ALA A 110 5.15 5.83 -1.84
CA ALA A 110 4.27 5.20 -0.87
C ALA A 110 4.82 3.86 -0.35
N CYS A 111 5.56 3.11 -1.17
CA CYS A 111 5.83 1.68 -0.93
C CYS A 111 7.32 1.32 -0.78
N LEU A 112 8.26 2.24 -1.06
CA LEU A 112 9.72 2.03 -1.03
C LEU A 112 10.42 2.97 -0.05
#